data_AF-A0A0F9AFN3-F1
#
_entry.id   AF-A0A0F9AFN3-F1
#
_cell.length_a   1.000
_cell.length_b   1.000
_cell.length_c   1.000
_cell.angle_alpha   90.00
_cell.angle_beta   90.00
_cell.angle_gamma   90.00
#
_symmetry.space_group_name_H-M   'P 1'
#
loop_
_entity.id
_entity.type
_entity.pdbx_description
1 polymer ?
#
loop_
_entity_poly.entity_id
_entity_poly.type
_entity_poly.pdbx_seq_one_letter_code
_entity_poly.pdbx_strand_id
1 'polypeptide(L)'
;MHAAISPRDCAVGLLRDEGGVVQVLDCAGVPVRSISAETYLSQHPDTLVVDVRDGKHAVDLLAERATMSMCLDMTLLLFDRDVSVQTRQELAMELNRLFQDTNNRTYVLDVVLSRPLSPIADVDGAMNVVESANITREAVASILNCQDRVRLILESWLLVKQEPLVQQSGVERVFVLLSRYGVFRRLALEGADTSQLDAITSALVMDANLGAELDAAPRILQRLVKELRKKLPVGKANQPPVHGQTNVDVSESEREEYAVTEPQHTSGHAAHSAAVSQVERIADLFGQEKDRQAQAILDQLIAEQTKYPAGQQHLVKSLCNIATRVNSRGRPEIGLECLNKALNLPSGIDSQLYLQIGT
;
A
#
# COMPACT_ATOMS: atom_id res chain seq x y z
N MET A 1 -12.72 25.51 5.52
CA MET A 1 -12.05 24.83 4.39
C MET A 1 -13.11 24.65 3.32
N HIS A 2 -13.41 25.69 2.54
CA HIS A 2 -14.38 25.65 1.45
C HIS A 2 -13.63 25.69 0.13
N ALA A 3 -13.04 24.56 -0.24
CA ALA A 3 -13.15 24.10 -1.61
C ALA A 3 -14.23 23.02 -1.53
N ALA A 4 -15.49 23.43 -1.66
CA ALA A 4 -16.57 22.48 -1.81
C ALA A 4 -16.27 21.69 -3.09
N ILE A 5 -15.93 20.41 -2.93
CA ILE A 5 -16.07 19.45 -4.01
C ILE A 5 -17.56 19.52 -4.38
N SER A 6 -17.84 19.88 -5.63
CA SER A 6 -19.21 20.13 -6.08
C SER A 6 -19.97 18.81 -6.01
N PRO A 7 -21.18 18.75 -5.42
CA PRO A 7 -22.01 17.54 -5.38
C PRO A 7 -22.50 17.05 -6.77
N ARG A 8 -21.97 17.62 -7.86
CA ARG A 8 -22.29 17.29 -9.25
C ARG A 8 -21.20 16.51 -9.96
N ASP A 9 -20.11 16.15 -9.29
CA ASP A 9 -19.11 15.21 -9.82
C ASP A 9 -19.65 13.77 -9.66
N CYS A 10 -20.78 13.49 -10.31
CA CYS A 10 -21.30 12.15 -10.46
C CYS A 10 -20.30 11.34 -11.29
N ALA A 11 -19.98 10.13 -10.85
CA ALA A 11 -19.13 9.22 -11.60
C ALA A 11 -19.68 9.07 -13.01
N VAL A 12 -18.90 9.51 -13.99
CA VAL A 12 -19.27 9.46 -15.39
C VAL A 12 -18.49 8.33 -16.05
N GLY A 13 -19.20 7.29 -16.49
CA GLY A 13 -18.59 6.15 -17.17
C GLY A 13 -18.37 6.47 -18.65
N LEU A 14 -17.23 6.07 -19.20
CA LEU A 14 -16.96 6.17 -20.64
C LEU A 14 -17.07 4.78 -21.28
N LEU A 15 -18.17 4.48 -21.96
CA LEU A 15 -18.35 3.24 -22.72
C LEU A 15 -17.76 3.39 -24.11
N ARG A 16 -16.81 2.53 -24.47
CA ARG A 16 -16.26 2.47 -25.82
C ARG A 16 -16.99 1.37 -26.60
N ASP A 17 -17.73 1.73 -27.64
CA ASP A 17 -18.32 0.73 -28.55
C ASP A 17 -17.29 0.18 -29.56
N GLU A 18 -17.65 -0.87 -30.30
CA GLU A 18 -16.78 -1.49 -31.32
C GLU A 18 -16.40 -0.53 -32.46
N GLY A 19 -17.08 0.61 -32.61
CA GLY A 19 -16.77 1.70 -33.53
C GLY A 19 -15.87 2.79 -32.94
N GLY A 20 -15.43 2.64 -31.68
CA GLY A 20 -14.58 3.61 -30.99
C GLY A 20 -15.32 4.85 -30.48
N VAL A 21 -16.65 4.86 -30.50
CA VAL A 21 -17.44 5.96 -29.94
C VAL A 21 -17.45 5.82 -28.44
N VAL A 22 -17.01 6.88 -27.76
CA VAL A 22 -17.00 6.94 -26.30
C VAL A 22 -18.30 7.60 -25.83
N GLN A 23 -19.20 6.82 -25.23
CA GLN A 23 -20.40 7.34 -24.59
C GLN A 23 -20.13 7.68 -23.14
N VAL A 24 -20.42 8.92 -22.78
CA VAL A 24 -20.33 9.49 -21.44
C VAL A 24 -21.65 9.14 -20.73
N LEU A 25 -21.68 8.25 -19.74
CA LEU A 25 -22.88 7.91 -18.97
C LEU A 25 -22.89 8.60 -17.62
N ASP A 26 -24.02 9.15 -17.17
CA ASP A 26 -24.17 9.57 -15.78
C ASP A 26 -24.39 8.37 -14.83
N CYS A 27 -24.51 8.64 -13.52
CA CYS A 27 -24.74 7.62 -12.50
C CYS A 27 -26.08 6.87 -12.63
N ALA A 28 -27.01 7.35 -13.46
CA ALA A 28 -28.25 6.67 -13.81
C ALA A 28 -28.15 5.87 -15.12
N GLY A 29 -26.95 5.84 -15.74
CA GLY A 29 -26.71 5.17 -17.02
C GLY A 29 -27.22 5.95 -18.23
N VAL A 30 -27.47 7.26 -18.10
CA VAL A 30 -28.02 8.09 -19.19
C VAL A 30 -26.87 8.74 -19.98
N PRO A 31 -26.87 8.69 -21.32
CA PRO A 31 -25.85 9.33 -22.14
C PRO A 31 -25.85 10.86 -22.00
N VAL A 32 -24.70 11.43 -21.64
CA VAL A 32 -24.40 12.86 -21.63
C VAL A 32 -23.95 13.29 -23.04
N ARG A 33 -24.37 14.48 -23.49
CA ARG A 33 -24.15 15.00 -24.86
C ARG A 33 -22.69 14.89 -25.34
N SER A 34 -22.51 14.72 -26.66
CA SER A 34 -21.24 14.46 -27.34
C SER A 34 -20.20 15.58 -27.21
N ILE A 35 -19.47 15.61 -26.10
CA ILE A 35 -18.16 16.25 -25.96
C ILE A 35 -17.11 15.19 -26.30
N SER A 36 -15.98 15.54 -26.92
CA SER A 36 -14.91 14.56 -27.12
C SER A 36 -14.40 14.05 -25.77
N ALA A 37 -14.23 12.74 -25.62
CA ALA A 37 -13.80 12.12 -24.38
C ALA A 37 -12.51 12.75 -23.82
N GLU A 38 -11.55 13.09 -24.69
CA GLU A 38 -10.32 13.80 -24.30
C GLU A 38 -10.60 15.17 -23.67
N THR A 39 -11.51 15.96 -24.25
CA THR A 39 -11.90 17.26 -23.69
C THR A 39 -12.57 17.07 -22.34
N TYR A 40 -13.48 16.09 -22.21
CA TYR A 40 -14.18 15.81 -20.96
C TYR A 40 -13.19 15.36 -19.86
N LEU A 41 -12.32 14.39 -20.16
CA LEU A 41 -11.32 13.88 -19.21
C LEU A 41 -10.31 14.95 -18.80
N SER A 42 -9.96 15.87 -19.70
CA SER A 42 -9.09 17.01 -19.34
C SER A 42 -9.74 17.98 -18.36
N GLN A 43 -11.07 18.10 -18.40
CA GLN A 43 -11.86 18.98 -17.52
C GLN A 43 -12.27 18.29 -16.22
N HIS A 44 -12.32 16.96 -16.24
CA HIS A 44 -12.77 16.12 -15.12
C HIS A 44 -11.74 15.01 -14.86
N PRO A 45 -10.56 15.33 -14.30
CA PRO A 45 -9.48 14.36 -14.08
C PRO A 45 -9.86 13.21 -13.13
N ASP A 46 -10.92 13.38 -12.35
CA ASP A 46 -11.46 12.37 -11.44
C ASP A 46 -12.46 11.41 -12.14
N THR A 47 -12.68 11.57 -13.44
CA THR A 47 -13.57 10.70 -14.22
C THR A 47 -12.96 9.31 -14.36
N LEU A 48 -13.73 8.30 -13.95
CA LEU A 48 -13.35 6.90 -14.11
C LEU A 48 -13.62 6.47 -15.56
N VAL A 49 -12.55 6.23 -16.32
CA VAL A 49 -12.66 5.55 -17.62
C VAL A 49 -12.73 4.06 -17.36
N VAL A 50 -13.90 3.47 -17.54
CA VAL A 50 -14.07 2.02 -17.45
C VAL A 50 -14.19 1.48 -18.86
N ASP A 51 -13.17 0.75 -19.31
CA ASP A 51 -13.27 -0.04 -20.55
C ASP A 51 -14.11 -1.28 -20.26
N VAL A 52 -15.42 -1.18 -20.47
CA VAL A 52 -16.34 -2.26 -20.11
C VAL A 52 -16.96 -2.85 -21.35
N ARG A 53 -16.59 -4.10 -21.60
CA ARG A 53 -17.29 -4.99 -22.53
C ARG A 53 -18.62 -5.50 -21.96
N ASP A 54 -18.82 -5.37 -20.64
CA ASP A 54 -20.02 -5.82 -19.91
C ASP A 54 -20.63 -4.67 -19.11
N GLY A 55 -21.85 -4.26 -19.49
CA GLY A 55 -22.58 -3.18 -18.81
C GLY A 55 -22.87 -3.47 -17.34
N LYS A 56 -23.02 -4.75 -16.94
CA LYS A 56 -23.25 -5.09 -15.53
C LYS A 56 -22.02 -4.77 -14.68
N HIS A 57 -20.83 -5.18 -15.16
CA HIS A 57 -19.58 -4.87 -14.49
C HIS A 57 -19.35 -3.36 -14.36
N ALA A 58 -19.79 -2.57 -15.35
CA ALA A 58 -19.71 -1.11 -15.31
C ALA A 58 -20.53 -0.54 -14.15
N VAL A 59 -21.78 -1.01 -14.02
CA VAL A 59 -22.70 -0.59 -12.95
C VAL A 59 -22.15 -0.97 -11.58
N ASP A 60 -21.61 -2.19 -11.43
CA ASP A 60 -21.03 -2.66 -10.17
C ASP A 60 -19.83 -1.79 -9.75
N LEU A 61 -18.93 -1.46 -10.68
CA LEU A 61 -17.78 -0.57 -10.41
C LEU A 61 -18.21 0.86 -10.05
N LEU A 62 -19.22 1.40 -10.73
CA LEU A 62 -19.76 2.73 -10.41
C LEU A 62 -20.42 2.74 -9.02
N ALA A 63 -21.14 1.68 -8.66
CA ALA A 63 -21.76 1.53 -7.34
C ALA A 63 -20.70 1.42 -6.22
N GLU A 64 -19.62 0.67 -6.45
CA GLU A 64 -18.48 0.59 -5.53
C GLU A 64 -17.85 1.97 -5.33
N ARG A 65 -17.58 2.71 -6.41
CA ARG A 65 -17.00 4.06 -6.34
C ARG A 65 -17.91 5.08 -5.66
N ALA A 66 -19.22 5.02 -5.92
CA ALA A 66 -20.18 5.85 -5.23
C ALA A 66 -20.17 5.58 -3.71
N THR A 67 -20.06 4.31 -3.33
CA THR A 67 -19.96 3.91 -1.91
C THR A 67 -18.68 4.44 -1.26
N MET A 68 -17.54 4.32 -1.95
CA MET A 68 -16.26 4.87 -1.49
C MET A 68 -16.30 6.40 -1.29
N SER A 69 -16.88 7.12 -2.25
CA SER A 69 -17.05 8.58 -2.16
C SER A 69 -17.95 8.96 -0.99
N MET A 70 -19.07 8.25 -0.82
CA MET A 70 -19.97 8.47 0.32
C MET A 70 -19.25 8.22 1.65
N CYS A 71 -18.44 7.16 1.76
CA CYS A 71 -17.65 6.91 2.97
C CYS A 71 -16.67 8.06 3.27
N LEU A 72 -16.04 8.63 2.24
CA LEU A 72 -15.14 9.77 2.39
C LEU A 72 -15.90 10.99 2.94
N ASP A 73 -17.03 11.34 2.33
CA ASP A 73 -17.86 12.48 2.74
C ASP A 73 -18.34 12.32 4.19
N MET A 74 -18.88 11.15 4.53
CA MET A 74 -19.32 10.84 5.90
C MET A 74 -18.16 10.98 6.89
N THR A 75 -16.97 10.50 6.53
CA THR A 75 -15.78 10.60 7.39
C THR A 75 -15.38 12.06 7.61
N LEU A 76 -15.42 12.89 6.56
CA LEU A 76 -15.12 14.32 6.68
C LEU A 76 -16.17 15.04 7.54
N LEU A 77 -17.45 14.68 7.42
CA LEU A 77 -18.54 15.24 8.22
C LEU A 77 -18.43 14.88 9.71
N LEU A 78 -17.77 13.77 10.09
CA LEU A 78 -17.49 13.48 11.51
C LEU A 78 -16.63 14.57 12.16
N PHE A 79 -15.74 15.19 11.39
CA PHE A 79 -14.86 16.26 11.85
C PHE A 79 -15.43 17.67 11.68
N ASP A 80 -16.65 17.80 11.14
CA ASP A 80 -17.27 19.10 10.94
C ASP A 80 -18.06 19.54 12.18
N ARG A 81 -17.61 20.64 12.81
CA ARG A 81 -18.22 21.20 14.02
C ARG A 81 -19.68 21.59 13.83
N ASP A 82 -20.08 21.95 12.61
CA ASP A 82 -21.41 22.47 12.31
C ASP A 82 -22.45 21.35 12.15
N VAL A 83 -22.01 20.10 12.02
CA VAL A 83 -22.89 18.92 11.99
C VAL A 83 -23.32 18.57 13.42
N SER A 84 -24.62 18.32 13.61
CA SER A 84 -25.17 17.99 14.93
C SER A 84 -24.58 16.69 15.49
N VAL A 85 -24.44 16.60 16.82
CA VAL A 85 -23.90 15.41 17.51
C VAL A 85 -24.69 14.15 17.13
N GLN A 86 -26.02 14.23 17.08
CA GLN A 86 -26.88 13.10 16.70
C GLN A 86 -26.58 12.64 15.26
N THR A 87 -26.50 13.56 14.30
CA THR A 87 -26.17 13.23 12.92
C THR A 87 -24.80 12.56 12.83
N ARG A 88 -23.79 13.06 13.57
CA ARG A 88 -22.46 12.43 13.56
C ARG A 88 -22.45 11.04 14.20
N GLN A 89 -23.28 10.78 15.21
CA GLN A 89 -23.47 9.43 15.76
C GLN A 89 -24.09 8.47 14.72
N GLU A 90 -25.11 8.92 13.99
CA GLU A 90 -25.73 8.15 12.91
C GLU A 90 -24.72 7.84 11.79
N LEU A 91 -23.93 8.85 11.38
CA LEU A 91 -22.83 8.69 10.41
C LEU A 91 -21.76 7.72 10.90
N ALA A 92 -21.37 7.79 12.18
CA ALA A 92 -20.35 6.91 12.75
C ALA A 92 -20.80 5.43 12.72
N MET A 93 -22.07 5.16 13.00
CA MET A 93 -22.66 3.83 12.95
C MET A 93 -22.76 3.29 11.52
N GLU A 94 -23.16 4.14 10.56
CA GLU A 94 -23.22 3.74 9.14
C GLU A 94 -21.83 3.50 8.57
N LEU A 95 -20.86 4.37 8.87
CA LEU A 95 -19.45 4.16 8.53
C LEU A 95 -18.91 2.86 9.13
N ASN A 96 -19.33 2.50 10.35
CA ASN A 96 -18.87 1.26 10.98
C ASN A 96 -19.34 0.02 10.22
N ARG A 97 -20.53 0.10 9.62
CA ARG A 97 -21.06 -0.94 8.72
C ARG A 97 -20.31 -0.95 7.39
N LEU A 98 -20.10 0.22 6.77
CA LEU A 98 -19.46 0.34 5.46
C LEU A 98 -17.96 0.00 5.48
N PHE A 99 -17.27 0.28 6.59
CA PHE A 99 -15.86 -0.06 6.79
C PHE A 99 -15.61 -1.53 7.14
N GLN A 100 -16.66 -2.36 7.24
CA GLN A 100 -16.48 -3.81 7.21
C GLN A 100 -15.86 -4.25 5.88
N ASP A 101 -16.14 -3.53 4.80
CA ASP A 101 -15.40 -3.63 3.56
C ASP A 101 -14.06 -2.88 3.71
N THR A 102 -12.97 -3.63 3.67
CA THR A 102 -11.63 -3.08 3.79
C THR A 102 -11.27 -2.14 2.65
N ASN A 103 -11.87 -2.29 1.46
CA ASN A 103 -11.59 -1.42 0.31
C ASN A 103 -12.11 0.01 0.56
N ASN A 104 -13.32 0.14 1.12
CA ASN A 104 -13.88 1.43 1.50
C ASN A 104 -13.00 2.15 2.53
N ARG A 105 -12.62 1.42 3.60
CA ARG A 105 -11.74 1.97 4.64
C ARG A 105 -10.36 2.36 4.11
N THR A 106 -9.77 1.50 3.29
CA THR A 106 -8.47 1.70 2.62
C THR A 106 -8.49 2.97 1.77
N TYR A 107 -9.52 3.11 0.92
CA TYR A 107 -9.73 4.29 0.08
C TYR A 107 -9.86 5.58 0.89
N VAL A 108 -10.70 5.59 1.93
CA VAL A 108 -10.86 6.77 2.79
C VAL A 108 -9.54 7.16 3.43
N LEU A 109 -8.77 6.21 3.96
CA LEU A 109 -7.47 6.49 4.55
C LEU A 109 -6.44 6.98 3.51
N ASP A 110 -6.47 6.45 2.29
CA ASP A 110 -5.59 6.88 1.19
C ASP A 110 -5.81 8.36 0.84
N VAL A 111 -7.07 8.79 0.82
CA VAL A 111 -7.44 10.18 0.53
C VAL A 111 -7.21 11.09 1.73
N VAL A 112 -7.73 10.74 2.91
CA VAL A 112 -7.69 11.61 4.10
C VAL A 112 -6.26 11.82 4.59
N LEU A 113 -5.39 10.81 4.53
CA LEU A 113 -3.99 10.94 4.97
C LEU A 113 -3.07 11.59 3.93
N SER A 114 -3.58 12.03 2.78
CA SER A 114 -2.82 12.83 1.82
C SER A 114 -2.59 14.27 2.29
N ARG A 115 -3.40 14.76 3.24
CA ARG A 115 -3.36 16.14 3.74
C ARG A 115 -3.63 16.20 5.24
N PRO A 116 -3.04 17.17 5.97
CA PRO A 116 -3.38 17.37 7.36
C PRO A 116 -4.85 17.81 7.47
N LEU A 117 -5.51 17.39 8.54
CA LEU A 117 -6.82 17.88 8.91
C LEU A 117 -6.77 19.40 9.08
N SER A 118 -7.90 20.02 8.73
CA SER A 118 -8.12 21.44 8.92
C SER A 118 -7.91 21.83 10.40
N PRO A 119 -7.30 22.98 10.71
CA PRO A 119 -7.17 23.43 12.10
C PRO A 119 -8.52 23.72 12.78
N ILE A 120 -9.60 23.84 12.00
CA ILE A 120 -10.97 23.99 12.52
C ILE A 120 -11.72 22.64 12.67
N ALA A 121 -11.09 21.51 12.35
CA ALA A 121 -11.69 20.19 12.52
C ALA A 121 -12.03 19.92 14.00
N ASP A 122 -13.23 19.43 14.27
CA ASP A 122 -13.71 19.07 15.61
C ASP A 122 -13.26 17.65 15.98
N VAL A 123 -11.99 17.53 16.35
CA VAL A 123 -11.35 16.26 16.70
C VAL A 123 -12.00 15.61 17.92
N ASP A 124 -12.28 16.40 18.95
CA ASP A 124 -12.89 15.91 20.19
C ASP A 124 -14.33 15.44 19.94
N GLY A 125 -15.11 16.22 19.18
CA GLY A 125 -16.45 15.82 18.77
C GLY A 125 -16.44 14.53 17.95
N ALA A 126 -15.53 14.40 16.98
CA ALA A 126 -15.38 13.19 16.17
C ALA A 126 -15.04 11.95 17.02
N MET A 127 -14.13 12.07 17.99
CA MET A 127 -13.74 10.96 18.86
C MET A 127 -14.86 10.53 19.81
N ASN A 128 -15.65 11.48 20.33
CA ASN A 128 -16.74 11.18 21.25
C ASN A 128 -17.89 10.42 20.56
N VAL A 129 -18.23 10.78 19.31
CA VAL A 129 -19.35 10.14 18.59
C VAL A 129 -19.04 8.76 18.04
N VAL A 130 -17.76 8.39 17.88
CA VAL A 130 -17.35 7.06 17.39
C VAL A 130 -17.13 6.03 18.50
N GLU A 131 -17.41 6.35 19.76
CA GLU A 131 -17.13 5.47 20.91
C GLU A 131 -17.73 4.07 20.75
N SER A 132 -18.96 3.96 20.25
CA SER A 132 -19.67 2.70 20.01
C SER A 132 -19.37 2.03 18.66
N ALA A 133 -18.59 2.68 17.80
CA ALA A 133 -18.35 2.29 16.41
C ALA A 133 -16.89 1.84 16.21
N ASN A 134 -16.54 0.62 16.67
CA ASN A 134 -15.15 0.16 16.79
C ASN A 134 -14.28 0.30 15.53
N ILE A 135 -14.78 -0.05 14.34
CA ILE A 135 -14.00 0.02 13.10
C ILE A 135 -13.81 1.48 12.68
N THR A 136 -14.87 2.29 12.79
CA THR A 136 -14.80 3.73 12.55
C THR A 136 -13.84 4.40 13.53
N ARG A 137 -13.89 4.03 14.80
CA ARG A 137 -13.00 4.52 15.86
C ARG A 137 -11.54 4.21 15.57
N GLU A 138 -11.23 3.00 15.09
CA GLU A 138 -9.88 2.62 14.67
C GLU A 138 -9.39 3.49 13.50
N ALA A 139 -10.24 3.72 12.50
CA ALA A 139 -9.93 4.57 11.35
C ALA A 139 -9.70 6.03 11.76
N VAL A 140 -10.59 6.60 12.58
CA VAL A 140 -10.45 7.97 13.12
C VAL A 140 -9.20 8.09 13.98
N ALA A 141 -8.93 7.14 14.88
CA ALA A 141 -7.71 7.13 15.67
C ALA A 141 -6.46 7.06 14.79
N SER A 142 -6.47 6.26 13.72
CA SER A 142 -5.38 6.18 12.74
C SER A 142 -5.14 7.53 12.05
N ILE A 143 -6.22 8.21 11.65
CA ILE A 143 -6.16 9.55 11.05
C ILE A 143 -5.49 10.53 12.01
N LEU A 144 -5.95 10.56 13.28
CA LEU A 144 -5.45 11.50 14.28
C LEU A 144 -3.99 11.24 14.67
N ASN A 145 -3.63 9.98 14.91
CA ASN A 145 -2.27 9.59 15.30
C ASN A 145 -1.23 9.87 14.20
N CYS A 146 -1.67 10.02 12.95
CA CYS A 146 -0.79 10.29 11.82
C CYS A 146 -0.60 11.78 11.48
N GLN A 147 -1.33 12.71 12.10
CA GLN A 147 -1.38 14.10 11.63
C GLN A 147 -0.02 14.79 11.59
N ASP A 148 0.82 14.59 12.60
CA ASP A 148 2.18 15.16 12.62
C ASP A 148 3.03 14.64 11.47
N ARG A 149 2.93 13.32 11.18
CA ARG A 149 3.67 12.71 10.09
C ARG A 149 3.14 13.15 8.73
N VAL A 150 1.82 13.26 8.56
CA VAL A 150 1.20 13.80 7.34
C VAL A 150 1.72 15.20 7.05
N ARG A 151 1.90 16.06 8.07
CA ARG A 151 2.52 17.39 7.89
C ARG A 151 3.96 17.27 7.39
N LEU A 152 4.79 16.41 8.00
CA LEU A 152 6.18 16.21 7.55
C LEU A 152 6.28 15.69 6.11
N ILE A 153 5.39 14.75 5.74
CA ILE A 153 5.32 14.22 4.37
C ILE A 153 4.91 15.34 3.41
N LEU A 154 3.90 16.13 3.74
CA LEU A 154 3.43 17.21 2.89
C LEU A 154 4.50 18.29 2.70
N GLU A 155 5.21 18.68 3.76
CA GLU A 155 6.31 19.62 3.62
C GLU A 155 7.47 19.05 2.78
N SER A 156 7.71 17.74 2.84
CA SER A 156 8.68 17.08 1.96
C SER A 156 8.20 17.10 0.51
N TRP A 157 6.91 16.85 0.28
CA TRP A 157 6.27 16.98 -1.04
C TRP A 157 6.37 18.40 -1.60
N LEU A 158 6.25 19.45 -0.76
CA LEU A 158 6.41 20.84 -1.21
C LEU A 158 7.79 21.14 -1.81
N LEU A 159 8.83 20.39 -1.40
CA LEU A 159 10.17 20.46 -2.00
C LEU A 159 10.21 19.62 -3.29
N VAL A 160 9.70 18.39 -3.26
CA VAL A 160 9.71 17.48 -4.42
C VAL A 160 8.89 18.01 -5.58
N LYS A 161 7.77 18.68 -5.34
CA LYS A 161 6.93 19.21 -6.41
C LYS A 161 7.62 20.28 -7.27
N GLN A 162 8.71 20.87 -6.79
CA GLN A 162 9.51 21.85 -7.54
C GLN A 162 10.48 21.17 -8.53
N GLU A 163 10.67 19.86 -8.45
CA GLU A 163 11.56 19.12 -9.33
C GLU A 163 11.04 19.16 -10.79
N PRO A 164 11.91 19.36 -11.79
CA PRO A 164 11.49 19.45 -13.20
C PRO A 164 10.67 18.26 -13.68
N LEU A 165 11.00 17.05 -13.22
CA LEU A 165 10.28 15.83 -13.57
C LEU A 165 8.82 15.84 -13.09
N VAL A 166 8.53 16.44 -11.92
CA VAL A 166 7.16 16.53 -11.41
C VAL A 166 6.37 17.59 -12.16
N GLN A 167 7.03 18.72 -12.46
CA GLN A 167 6.45 19.80 -13.25
C GLN A 167 6.05 19.33 -14.65
N GLN A 168 6.91 18.54 -15.31
CA GLN A 168 6.64 17.95 -16.62
C GLN A 168 5.45 16.99 -16.61
N SER A 169 5.27 16.21 -15.54
CA SER A 169 4.14 15.28 -15.40
C SER A 169 2.84 15.94 -14.91
N GLY A 170 2.90 17.22 -14.50
CA GLY A 170 1.79 17.96 -13.90
C GLY A 170 1.69 17.70 -12.39
N VAL A 171 2.03 18.72 -11.59
CA VAL A 171 2.11 18.62 -10.11
C VAL A 171 0.84 18.04 -9.48
N GLU A 172 -0.32 18.56 -9.85
CA GLU A 172 -1.61 18.12 -9.29
C GLU A 172 -1.92 16.67 -9.68
N ARG A 173 -1.67 16.30 -10.95
CA ARG A 173 -1.85 14.92 -11.41
C ARG A 173 -0.99 13.94 -10.61
N VAL A 174 0.29 14.27 -10.42
CA VAL A 174 1.19 13.44 -9.61
C VAL A 174 0.69 13.33 -8.18
N PHE A 175 0.27 14.44 -7.55
CA PHE A 175 -0.26 14.42 -6.18
C PHE A 175 -1.51 13.54 -6.05
N VAL A 176 -2.45 13.66 -7.00
CA VAL A 176 -3.66 12.83 -7.04
C VAL A 176 -3.31 11.36 -7.20
N LEU A 177 -2.40 10.99 -8.10
CA LEU A 177 -1.97 9.60 -8.28
C LEU A 177 -1.31 9.05 -7.01
N LEU A 178 -0.37 9.78 -6.41
CA LEU A 178 0.27 9.35 -5.16
C LEU A 178 -0.75 9.17 -4.02
N SER A 179 -1.79 10.01 -3.97
CA SER A 179 -2.89 9.87 -3.01
C SER A 179 -3.75 8.65 -3.31
N ARG A 180 -4.14 8.46 -4.57
CA ARG A 180 -4.98 7.36 -5.02
C ARG A 180 -4.33 5.98 -4.80
N TYR A 181 -3.01 5.90 -4.96
CA TYR A 181 -2.22 4.68 -4.72
C TYR A 181 -1.74 4.56 -3.26
N GLY A 182 -2.25 5.40 -2.36
CA GLY A 182 -2.01 5.27 -0.92
C GLY A 182 -0.58 5.55 -0.48
N VAL A 183 0.23 6.25 -1.29
CA VAL A 183 1.63 6.56 -0.96
C VAL A 183 1.70 7.32 0.35
N PHE A 184 0.87 8.36 0.51
CA PHE A 184 0.83 9.18 1.72
C PHE A 184 0.39 8.38 2.95
N ARG A 185 -0.68 7.56 2.80
CA ARG A 185 -1.15 6.68 3.88
C ARG A 185 -0.04 5.73 4.34
N ARG A 186 0.62 5.04 3.42
CA ARG A 186 1.66 4.05 3.76
C ARG A 186 2.85 4.72 4.43
N LEU A 187 3.31 5.87 3.93
CA LEU A 187 4.35 6.65 4.60
C LEU A 187 3.91 7.15 5.99
N ALA A 188 2.63 7.50 6.16
CA ALA A 188 2.10 7.97 7.44
C ALA A 188 1.96 6.83 8.48
N LEU A 189 1.38 5.70 8.09
CA LEU A 189 1.10 4.56 8.99
C LEU A 189 2.32 3.65 9.19
N GLU A 190 2.97 3.25 8.10
CA GLU A 190 4.08 2.28 8.10
C GLU A 190 5.45 2.96 8.21
N GLY A 191 5.57 4.23 7.82
CA GLY A 191 6.86 4.95 7.75
C GLY A 191 7.33 5.54 9.08
N ALA A 192 7.07 4.85 10.19
CA ALA A 192 7.42 5.35 11.51
C ALA A 192 8.92 5.36 11.78
N ASP A 193 9.60 4.33 11.29
CA ASP A 193 11.04 4.22 11.31
C ASP A 193 11.62 4.50 9.91
N THR A 194 12.73 5.23 9.90
CA THR A 194 13.59 5.41 8.72
C THR A 194 13.98 4.10 8.03
N SER A 195 14.09 3.00 8.79
CA SER A 195 14.36 1.65 8.27
C SER A 195 13.22 1.10 7.40
N GLN A 196 11.98 1.43 7.73
CA GLN A 196 10.79 0.95 7.01
C GLN A 196 10.56 1.70 5.69
N LEU A 197 11.09 2.92 5.57
CA LEU A 197 10.89 3.76 4.39
C LEU A 197 11.45 3.14 3.10
N ASP A 198 12.57 2.39 3.15
CA ASP A 198 13.09 1.73 1.95
C ASP A 198 12.21 0.55 1.51
N ALA A 199 11.66 -0.19 2.47
CA ALA A 199 10.73 -1.28 2.20
C ALA A 199 9.41 -0.77 1.60
N ILE A 200 8.87 0.32 2.16
CA ILE A 200 7.67 0.99 1.63
C ILE A 200 7.92 1.52 0.22
N THR A 201 9.06 2.19 0.02
CA THR A 201 9.44 2.72 -1.30
C THR A 201 9.56 1.60 -2.32
N SER A 202 10.26 0.52 -1.97
CA SER A 202 10.43 -0.63 -2.87
C SER A 202 9.10 -1.28 -3.21
N ALA A 203 8.21 -1.46 -2.23
CA ALA A 203 6.87 -2.01 -2.47
C ALA A 203 6.04 -1.11 -3.40
N LEU A 204 6.09 0.22 -3.22
CA LEU A 204 5.38 1.18 -4.07
C LEU A 204 5.96 1.27 -5.48
N VAL A 205 7.28 1.13 -5.64
CA VAL A 205 7.94 1.10 -6.94
C VAL A 205 7.59 -0.15 -7.74
N MET A 206 7.33 -1.26 -7.06
CA MET A 206 6.92 -2.52 -7.67
C MET A 206 5.41 -2.58 -7.95
N ASP A 207 4.64 -1.56 -7.57
CA ASP A 207 3.23 -1.45 -7.93
C ASP A 207 3.10 -1.16 -9.43
N ALA A 208 2.70 -2.19 -10.19
CA ALA A 208 2.57 -2.11 -11.63
C ALA A 208 1.59 -1.03 -12.10
N ASN A 209 0.54 -0.77 -11.32
CA ASN A 209 -0.49 0.21 -11.69
C ASN A 209 0.05 1.63 -11.52
N LEU A 210 0.76 1.91 -10.43
CA LEU A 210 1.42 3.20 -10.24
C LEU A 210 2.49 3.44 -11.31
N GLY A 211 3.29 2.42 -11.63
CA GLY A 211 4.31 2.50 -12.68
C GLY A 211 3.73 2.77 -14.07
N ALA A 212 2.59 2.14 -14.40
CA ALA A 212 1.90 2.33 -15.68
C ALA A 212 1.31 3.74 -15.85
N GLU A 213 0.86 4.38 -14.76
CA GLU A 213 0.29 5.73 -14.83
C GLU A 213 1.31 6.85 -14.60
N LEU A 214 2.44 6.52 -13.98
CA LEU A 214 3.49 7.46 -13.62
C LEU A 214 4.87 6.83 -13.79
N ASP A 215 5.41 6.88 -15.02
CA ASP A 215 6.76 6.37 -15.35
C ASP A 215 7.87 6.92 -14.45
N ALA A 216 7.69 8.15 -13.96
CA ALA A 216 8.63 8.82 -13.07
C ALA A 216 8.49 8.43 -11.58
N ALA A 217 7.53 7.57 -11.23
CA ALA A 217 7.20 7.21 -9.86
C ALA A 217 8.43 6.78 -9.03
N PRO A 218 9.35 5.92 -9.52
CA PRO A 218 10.50 5.52 -8.71
C PRO A 218 11.41 6.69 -8.30
N ARG A 219 11.64 7.62 -9.22
CA ARG A 219 12.46 8.82 -8.96
C ARG A 219 11.75 9.78 -8.01
N ILE A 220 10.44 9.97 -8.19
CA ILE A 220 9.61 10.81 -7.31
C ILE A 220 9.60 10.27 -5.89
N LEU A 221 9.34 8.96 -5.73
CA LEU A 221 9.26 8.30 -4.43
C LEU A 221 10.59 8.30 -3.70
N GLN A 222 11.70 7.95 -4.38
CA GLN A 222 13.05 8.03 -3.81
C GLN A 222 13.38 9.45 -3.34
N ARG A 223 12.99 10.46 -4.13
CA ARG A 223 13.21 11.87 -3.77
C ARG A 223 12.38 12.28 -2.56
N LEU A 224 11.11 11.90 -2.52
CA LEU A 224 10.19 12.17 -1.42
C LEU A 224 10.69 11.55 -0.12
N VAL A 225 11.06 10.28 -0.15
CA VAL A 225 11.59 9.58 1.03
C VAL A 225 12.93 10.15 1.48
N LYS A 226 13.80 10.56 0.56
CA LYS A 226 15.06 11.25 0.88
C LYS A 226 14.81 12.56 1.63
N GLU A 227 13.84 13.37 1.19
CA GLU A 227 13.49 14.62 1.90
C GLU A 227 12.81 14.33 3.25
N LEU A 228 11.93 13.33 3.32
CA LEU A 228 11.27 12.92 4.55
C LEU A 228 12.28 12.45 5.61
N ARG A 229 13.30 11.66 5.23
CA ARG A 229 14.36 11.19 6.13
C ARG A 229 15.12 12.31 6.83
N LYS A 230 15.31 13.45 6.17
CA LYS A 230 16.00 14.61 6.77
C LYS A 230 15.19 15.23 7.90
N LYS A 231 13.87 15.06 7.87
CA LYS A 231 12.93 15.68 8.80
C LYS A 231 12.49 14.76 9.92
N LEU A 232 12.50 13.45 9.68
CA LEU A 232 12.19 12.49 10.73
C LEU A 232 13.27 12.59 11.82
N PRO A 233 12.86 12.60 13.10
CA PRO A 233 13.82 12.51 14.18
C PRO A 233 14.60 11.22 13.95
N VAL A 234 15.93 11.34 13.78
CA VAL A 234 16.81 10.17 13.79
C VAL A 234 16.54 9.54 15.13
N GLY A 235 15.82 8.41 15.13
CA GLY A 235 15.52 7.67 16.34
C GLY A 235 16.84 7.53 17.05
N LYS A 236 16.97 8.17 18.21
CA LYS A 236 18.05 7.87 19.14
C LYS A 236 17.75 6.44 19.58
N ALA A 237 18.11 5.48 18.73
CA ALA A 237 17.95 4.07 18.94
C ALA A 237 18.59 3.81 20.29
N ASN A 238 17.76 3.58 21.31
CA ASN A 238 18.09 3.22 22.67
C ASN A 238 19.61 3.18 22.91
N GLN A 239 20.25 4.35 23.06
CA GLN A 239 21.54 4.34 23.74
C GLN A 239 21.17 3.91 25.15
N PRO A 240 21.68 2.76 25.64
CA PRO A 240 21.47 2.41 27.04
C PRO A 240 21.88 3.62 27.87
N PRO A 241 21.12 3.96 28.92
CA PRO A 241 21.48 5.09 29.77
C PRO A 241 22.94 4.87 30.17
N VAL A 242 23.80 5.82 29.83
CA VAL A 242 25.17 5.87 30.33
C VAL A 242 25.02 6.15 31.83
N HIS A 243 24.75 5.09 32.60
CA HIS A 243 24.94 5.11 34.03
C HIS A 243 26.42 5.32 34.27
N GLY A 244 26.71 6.39 35.01
CA GLY A 244 28.05 6.72 35.45
C GLY A 244 28.72 5.50 36.05
N GLN A 245 29.97 5.30 35.64
CA GLN A 245 30.88 4.34 36.21
C GLN A 245 31.01 4.59 37.73
N THR A 246 30.33 3.78 38.53
CA THR A 246 30.81 3.44 39.88
C THR A 246 31.61 2.16 39.77
N ASN A 247 32.93 2.31 39.88
CA ASN A 247 33.86 1.21 40.09
C ASN A 247 33.41 0.39 41.30
N VAL A 248 33.03 -0.86 41.07
CA VAL A 248 32.98 -1.87 42.11
C VAL A 248 33.71 -3.09 41.55
N ASP A 249 34.93 -3.26 42.04
CA ASP A 249 35.67 -4.52 42.00
C ASP A 249 34.79 -5.61 42.64
N VAL A 250 34.42 -6.62 41.84
CA VAL A 250 33.99 -7.91 42.38
C VAL A 250 34.70 -9.00 41.59
N SER A 251 35.38 -9.83 42.38
CA SER A 251 36.28 -10.91 42.04
C SER A 251 35.65 -12.02 41.17
N GLU A 252 36.55 -12.65 40.42
CA GLU A 252 36.40 -13.93 39.74
C GLU A 252 35.82 -15.01 40.66
N SER A 253 34.80 -15.72 40.18
CA SER A 253 34.58 -17.11 40.56
C SER A 253 34.09 -17.91 39.36
N GLU A 254 34.93 -18.88 39.01
CA GLU A 254 34.78 -20.02 38.11
C GLU A 254 33.34 -20.55 37.96
N ARG A 255 32.88 -20.64 36.70
CA ARG A 255 31.93 -21.66 36.25
C ARG A 255 32.23 -22.06 34.80
N GLU A 256 32.91 -23.19 34.66
CA GLU A 256 32.84 -24.03 33.46
C GLU A 256 31.48 -24.72 33.43
N GLU A 257 30.62 -24.39 32.47
CA GLU A 257 29.42 -25.19 32.19
C GLU A 257 29.02 -25.05 30.70
N TYR A 258 29.21 -26.14 29.97
CA TYR A 258 28.67 -26.54 28.66
C TYR A 258 28.17 -25.43 27.70
N ALA A 259 29.03 -25.08 26.74
CA ALA A 259 28.64 -24.38 25.53
C ALA A 259 27.82 -25.29 24.60
N VAL A 260 26.50 -25.33 24.79
CA VAL A 260 25.58 -25.61 23.69
C VAL A 260 25.37 -24.27 22.99
N THR A 261 26.02 -24.10 21.84
CA THR A 261 25.76 -22.97 20.93
C THR A 261 24.30 -23.05 20.48
N GLU A 262 23.41 -22.36 21.18
CA GLU A 262 22.08 -22.07 20.66
C GLU A 262 22.24 -21.24 19.38
N PRO A 263 21.58 -21.60 18.27
CA PRO A 263 21.64 -20.83 17.05
C PRO A 263 21.09 -19.44 17.35
N GLN A 264 21.93 -18.42 17.15
CA GLN A 264 21.56 -17.02 17.26
C GLN A 264 20.24 -16.78 16.52
N HIS A 265 19.21 -16.35 17.25
CA HIS A 265 17.93 -15.95 16.68
C HIS A 265 18.16 -14.75 15.75
N THR A 266 18.42 -15.02 14.48
CA THR A 266 18.36 -14.01 13.41
C THR A 266 16.94 -13.46 13.40
N SER A 267 16.79 -12.14 13.56
CA SER A 267 15.47 -11.51 13.56
C SER A 267 14.69 -11.90 12.30
N GLY A 268 13.37 -12.08 12.43
CA GLY A 268 12.51 -12.50 11.30
C GLY A 268 12.65 -11.59 10.07
N HIS A 269 13.02 -10.32 10.26
CA HIS A 269 13.29 -9.39 9.18
C HIS A 269 14.56 -9.73 8.38
N ALA A 270 15.65 -10.11 9.07
CA ALA A 270 16.90 -10.51 8.41
C ALA A 270 16.71 -11.78 7.58
N ALA A 271 15.98 -12.76 8.12
CA ALA A 271 15.62 -13.99 7.42
C ALA A 271 14.76 -13.69 6.17
N HIS A 272 13.78 -12.79 6.28
CA HIS A 272 12.95 -12.37 5.15
C HIS A 272 13.78 -11.66 4.06
N SER A 273 14.63 -10.71 4.44
CA SER A 273 15.47 -9.96 3.49
C SER A 273 16.46 -10.89 2.78
N ALA A 274 17.03 -11.87 3.48
CA ALA A 274 17.91 -12.87 2.90
C ALA A 274 17.19 -13.73 1.86
N ALA A 275 15.97 -14.20 2.16
CA ALA A 275 15.15 -14.98 1.23
C ALA A 275 14.78 -14.19 -0.03
N VAL A 276 14.42 -12.91 0.10
CA VAL A 276 14.15 -12.04 -1.05
C VAL A 276 15.39 -11.90 -1.93
N SER A 277 16.55 -11.61 -1.34
CA SER A 277 17.82 -11.48 -2.09
C SER A 277 18.21 -12.79 -2.80
N GLN A 278 18.00 -13.95 -2.17
CA GLN A 278 18.22 -15.25 -2.80
C GLN A 278 17.29 -15.47 -4.01
N VAL A 279 15.99 -15.13 -3.90
CA VAL A 279 15.01 -15.22 -5.00
C VAL A 279 15.45 -14.39 -6.21
N GLU A 280 15.89 -13.15 -5.99
CA GLU A 280 16.38 -12.29 -7.07
C GLU A 280 17.62 -12.88 -7.74
N ARG A 281 18.59 -13.33 -6.93
CA ARG A 281 19.82 -13.94 -7.42
C ARG A 281 19.56 -15.20 -8.24
N ILE A 282 18.64 -16.06 -7.81
CA ILE A 282 18.26 -17.28 -8.56
C ILE A 282 17.67 -16.89 -9.92
N ALA A 283 16.73 -15.96 -9.94
CA ALA A 283 16.10 -15.51 -11.17
C ALA A 283 17.13 -14.84 -12.11
N ASP A 284 18.11 -14.10 -11.58
CA ASP A 284 19.16 -13.45 -12.38
C ASP A 284 20.09 -14.47 -13.03
N LEU A 285 20.45 -15.53 -12.29
CA LEU A 285 21.29 -16.60 -12.81
C LEU A 285 20.58 -17.40 -13.91
N PHE A 286 19.29 -17.70 -13.76
CA PHE A 286 18.51 -18.30 -14.84
C PHE A 286 18.39 -17.39 -16.07
N GLY A 287 18.20 -16.08 -15.86
CA GLY A 287 18.20 -15.10 -16.96
C GLY A 287 19.54 -14.98 -17.69
N GLN A 288 20.65 -15.35 -17.04
CA GLN A 288 22.00 -15.38 -17.61
C GLN A 288 22.40 -16.78 -18.14
N GLU A 289 21.45 -17.72 -18.24
CA GLU A 289 21.70 -19.11 -18.67
C GLU A 289 22.72 -19.86 -17.80
N LYS A 290 22.90 -19.45 -16.54
CA LYS A 290 23.77 -20.11 -15.54
C LYS A 290 23.00 -21.15 -14.74
N ASP A 291 22.30 -22.03 -15.44
CA ASP A 291 21.28 -22.91 -14.87
C ASP A 291 21.79 -23.80 -13.72
N ARG A 292 23.02 -24.35 -13.84
CA ARG A 292 23.63 -25.15 -12.76
C ARG A 292 23.84 -24.36 -11.46
N GLN A 293 24.25 -23.09 -11.57
CA GLN A 293 24.47 -22.25 -10.40
C GLN A 293 23.14 -21.81 -9.78
N ALA A 294 22.17 -21.46 -10.63
CA ALA A 294 20.82 -21.12 -10.19
C ALA A 294 20.18 -22.28 -9.43
N GLN A 295 20.28 -23.50 -9.97
CA GLN A 295 19.73 -24.70 -9.36
C GLN A 295 20.36 -25.01 -8.00
N ALA A 296 21.69 -24.89 -7.87
CA ALA A 296 22.36 -25.10 -6.59
C ALA A 296 21.88 -24.14 -5.48
N ILE A 297 21.63 -22.87 -5.82
CA ILE A 297 21.10 -21.89 -4.86
C ILE A 297 19.61 -22.15 -4.57
N LEU A 298 18.83 -22.55 -5.58
CA LEU A 298 17.43 -22.93 -5.39
C LEU A 298 17.29 -24.14 -4.46
N ASP A 299 18.12 -25.16 -4.62
CA ASP A 299 18.12 -26.34 -3.76
C ASP A 299 18.51 -25.98 -2.31
N GLN A 300 19.46 -25.04 -2.14
CA GLN A 300 19.79 -24.49 -0.82
C GLN A 300 18.62 -23.75 -0.19
N LEU A 301 17.94 -22.87 -0.93
CA LEU A 301 16.76 -22.14 -0.47
C LEU A 301 15.64 -23.10 -0.03
N ILE A 302 15.38 -24.14 -0.83
CA ILE A 302 14.41 -25.20 -0.50
C ILE A 302 14.81 -25.88 0.81
N ALA A 303 16.06 -26.32 0.94
CA ALA A 303 16.55 -26.96 2.16
C ALA A 303 16.47 -26.04 3.39
N GLU A 304 16.75 -24.74 3.25
CA GLU A 304 16.66 -23.77 4.34
C GLU A 304 15.22 -23.53 4.79
N GLN A 305 14.28 -23.31 3.86
CA GLN A 305 12.89 -23.01 4.20
C GLN A 305 12.09 -24.26 4.59
N THR A 306 12.53 -25.47 4.22
CA THR A 306 11.87 -26.71 4.68
C THR A 306 12.29 -27.19 6.07
N LYS A 307 13.32 -26.59 6.67
CA LYS A 307 13.76 -26.93 8.05
C LYS A 307 12.70 -26.68 9.12
N TYR A 308 11.72 -25.82 8.84
CA TYR A 308 10.71 -25.40 9.81
C TYR A 308 9.30 -25.72 9.30
N PRO A 309 8.36 -26.17 10.15
CA PRO A 309 7.00 -26.50 9.74
C PRO A 309 6.26 -25.37 9.00
N ALA A 310 6.44 -24.12 9.44
CA ALA A 310 5.84 -22.95 8.78
C ALA A 310 6.58 -22.51 7.51
N GLY A 311 7.81 -22.98 7.31
CA GLY A 311 8.67 -22.52 6.22
C GLY A 311 8.25 -23.03 4.83
N GLN A 312 7.43 -24.08 4.76
CA GLN A 312 6.82 -24.53 3.50
C GLN A 312 5.95 -23.45 2.86
N GLN A 313 5.23 -22.64 3.65
CA GLN A 313 4.42 -21.52 3.13
C GLN A 313 5.30 -20.43 2.51
N HIS A 314 6.43 -20.14 3.15
CA HIS A 314 7.42 -19.20 2.63
C HIS A 314 8.10 -19.73 1.35
N LEU A 315 8.29 -21.05 1.26
CA LEU A 315 8.84 -21.69 0.08
C LEU A 315 7.91 -21.62 -1.14
N VAL A 316 6.62 -21.88 -0.96
CA VAL A 316 5.62 -21.70 -2.03
C VAL A 316 5.69 -20.28 -2.60
N LYS A 317 5.67 -19.26 -1.73
CA LYS A 317 5.78 -17.85 -2.16
C LYS A 317 7.08 -17.56 -2.90
N SER A 318 8.20 -18.10 -2.40
CA SER A 318 9.52 -17.90 -3.02
C SER A 318 9.57 -18.54 -4.42
N LEU A 319 9.04 -19.75 -4.59
CA LEU A 319 8.95 -20.45 -5.88
C LEU A 319 8.07 -19.71 -6.89
N CYS A 320 6.91 -19.20 -6.48
CA CYS A 320 6.03 -18.40 -7.35
C CYS A 320 6.70 -17.09 -7.79
N ASN A 321 7.45 -16.43 -6.89
CA ASN A 321 8.21 -15.22 -7.21
C ASN A 321 9.34 -15.51 -8.20
N ILE A 322 10.07 -16.61 -8.02
CA ILE A 322 11.09 -17.05 -8.99
C ILE A 322 10.44 -17.29 -10.34
N ALA A 323 9.33 -18.05 -10.39
CA ALA A 323 8.61 -18.37 -11.62
C ALA A 323 8.19 -17.12 -12.40
N THR A 324 7.60 -16.14 -11.72
CA THR A 324 7.19 -14.87 -12.33
C THR A 324 8.38 -14.13 -12.94
N ARG A 325 9.51 -14.07 -12.23
CA ARG A 325 10.71 -13.36 -12.68
C ARG A 325 11.41 -14.07 -13.84
N VAL A 326 11.56 -15.39 -13.80
CA VAL A 326 12.18 -16.13 -14.93
C VAL A 326 11.30 -16.11 -16.19
N ASN A 327 9.97 -16.13 -16.03
CA ASN A 327 9.03 -15.93 -17.15
C ASN A 327 9.25 -14.57 -17.82
N SER A 328 9.37 -13.50 -17.02
CA SER A 328 9.63 -12.14 -17.54
C SER A 328 10.98 -12.01 -18.29
N ARG A 329 11.87 -12.98 -18.11
CA ARG A 329 13.20 -13.04 -18.74
C ARG A 329 13.27 -14.03 -19.91
N GLY A 330 12.12 -14.51 -20.38
CA GLY A 330 12.04 -15.42 -21.52
C GLY A 330 12.46 -16.85 -21.21
N ARG A 331 12.39 -17.28 -19.94
CA ARG A 331 12.65 -18.66 -19.50
C ARG A 331 11.38 -19.34 -18.94
N PRO A 332 10.28 -19.44 -19.72
CA PRO A 332 8.99 -19.95 -19.23
C PRO A 332 9.02 -21.41 -18.77
N GLU A 333 9.93 -22.22 -19.33
CA GLU A 333 10.13 -23.61 -18.96
C GLU A 333 10.62 -23.76 -17.51
N ILE A 334 11.53 -22.90 -17.07
CA ILE A 334 12.02 -22.87 -15.69
C ILE A 334 10.94 -22.36 -14.75
N GLY A 335 10.14 -21.39 -15.19
CA GLY A 335 9.03 -20.88 -14.40
C GLY A 335 7.97 -21.95 -14.16
N LEU A 336 7.65 -22.74 -15.17
CA LEU A 336 6.76 -23.89 -15.04
C LEU A 336 7.32 -24.94 -14.07
N GLU A 337 8.63 -25.24 -14.13
CA GLU A 337 9.27 -26.14 -13.17
C GLU A 337 9.11 -25.64 -11.72
N CYS A 338 9.34 -24.34 -11.48
CA CYS A 338 9.19 -23.74 -10.16
C CYS A 338 7.74 -23.83 -9.65
N LEU A 339 6.75 -23.57 -10.51
CA LEU A 339 5.33 -23.70 -10.16
C LEU A 339 4.95 -25.14 -9.84
N ASN A 340 5.43 -26.11 -10.62
CA ASN A 340 5.21 -27.53 -10.35
C ASN A 340 5.83 -27.96 -9.01
N LYS A 341 7.03 -27.46 -8.67
CA LYS A 341 7.61 -27.70 -7.34
C LYS A 341 6.73 -27.09 -6.24
N ALA A 342 6.21 -25.87 -6.44
CA ALA A 342 5.34 -25.21 -5.47
C ALA A 342 4.03 -25.97 -5.23
N LEU A 343 3.40 -26.48 -6.28
CA LEU A 343 2.16 -27.27 -6.22
C LEU A 343 2.35 -28.63 -5.53
N ASN A 344 3.54 -29.22 -5.62
CA ASN A 344 3.84 -30.51 -5.02
C ASN A 344 4.33 -30.42 -3.56
N LEU A 345 4.47 -29.21 -3.01
CA LEU A 345 4.74 -29.05 -1.58
C LEU A 345 3.47 -29.45 -0.79
N PRO A 346 3.60 -30.24 0.28
CA PRO A 346 2.46 -30.61 1.11
C PRO A 346 1.91 -29.33 1.76
N SER A 347 0.85 -28.77 1.18
CA SER A 347 0.21 -27.59 1.72
C SER A 347 -0.43 -28.00 3.05
N GLY A 348 0.18 -27.61 4.18
CA GLY A 348 -0.50 -27.57 5.48
C GLY A 348 -1.62 -26.51 5.55
N ILE A 349 -2.09 -26.07 4.38
CA ILE A 349 -3.18 -25.12 4.15
C ILE A 349 -4.25 -25.92 3.41
N ASP A 350 -5.44 -26.01 4.01
CA ASP A 350 -6.63 -26.57 3.38
C ASP A 350 -6.73 -26.10 1.93
N SER A 351 -6.69 -27.07 1.01
CA SER A 351 -6.67 -26.93 -0.45
C SER A 351 -7.92 -26.26 -1.05
N GLN A 352 -8.78 -25.63 -0.25
CA GLN A 352 -9.96 -24.89 -0.70
C GLN A 352 -9.67 -23.45 -1.15
N LEU A 353 -8.51 -22.88 -0.80
CA LEU A 353 -8.20 -21.46 -1.10
C LEU A 353 -7.59 -21.21 -2.49
N TYR A 354 -7.21 -22.24 -3.25
CA TYR A 354 -6.57 -22.09 -4.57
C TYR A 354 -7.47 -22.40 -5.77
N LEU A 355 -8.74 -22.81 -5.56
CA LEU A 355 -9.68 -23.15 -6.65
C LEU A 355 -10.48 -21.96 -7.21
N GLN A 356 -10.16 -20.71 -6.85
CA GLN A 356 -10.82 -19.52 -7.41
C GLN A 356 -9.97 -18.73 -8.42
N ILE A 357 -8.86 -19.29 -8.91
CA ILE A 357 -8.15 -18.72 -10.05
C ILE A 357 -8.07 -19.80 -11.14
N GLY A 358 -9.19 -20.02 -11.83
CA GLY A 358 -9.23 -20.90 -12.99
C GLY A 358 -10.51 -21.70 -13.20
N THR A 359 -11.68 -21.03 -13.20
CA THR A 359 -12.84 -21.32 -14.06
C THR A 359 -13.79 -20.14 -14.06
#